data_AF-A0A968E0V6-F1
#
_entry.id   AF-A0A968E0V6-F1
#
_cell.length_a   1.000
_cell.length_b   1.000
_cell.length_c   1.000
_cell.angle_alpha   90.00
_cell.angle_beta   90.00
_cell.angle_gamma   90.00
#
_symmetry.space_group_name_H-M   'P 1'
#
loop_
_entity.id
_entity.type
_entity.pdbx_description
1 polymer ?
#
loop_
_entity_poly.entity_id
_entity_poly.type
_entity_poly.pdbx_seq_one_letter_code
_entity_poly.pdbx_strand_id
1 'polypeptide(L)'
;GDALINYKIIKNMDIPVKFVGKPADLAKYEEYESPDIIVDALLGTGIKGAVRGFLKEVIDFLNDLDIPVVSVDVPSGLDANTGNVEGSTIYAKATVTMALP
;
A
#
# COMPACT_ATOMS: atom_id res chain seq x y z
N GLY A 1 -9.63 -10.51 12.76
CA GLY A 1 -10.07 -9.96 11.47
C GLY A 1 -9.33 -10.64 10.35
N ASP A 2 -9.83 -10.50 9.13
CA ASP A 2 -9.40 -11.27 7.95
C ASP A 2 -7.91 -11.07 7.62
N ALA A 3 -7.39 -9.85 7.79
CA ALA A 3 -5.97 -9.55 7.60
C ALA A 3 -5.04 -10.45 8.44
N LEU A 4 -5.39 -10.70 9.72
CA LEU A 4 -4.58 -11.56 10.60
C LEU A 4 -4.64 -13.03 10.18
N ILE A 5 -5.77 -13.49 9.63
CA ILE A 5 -5.94 -14.86 9.13
C ILE A 5 -5.05 -15.05 7.90
N ASN A 6 -5.13 -14.14 6.92
CA ASN A 6 -4.30 -14.21 5.71
C ASN A 6 -2.80 -14.10 6.03
N TYR A 7 -2.41 -13.25 6.98
CA TYR A 7 -1.02 -13.18 7.45
C TYR A 7 -0.52 -14.51 8.04
N LYS A 8 -1.36 -15.21 8.83
CA LYS A 8 -1.01 -16.54 9.37
C LYS A 8 -0.89 -17.59 8.27
N ILE A 9 -1.70 -17.50 7.21
CA ILE A 9 -1.59 -18.39 6.04
C ILE A 9 -0.24 -18.17 5.36
N ILE A 10 0.09 -16.92 5.02
CA ILE A 10 1.35 -16.57 4.34
C ILE A 10 2.57 -17.02 5.15
N LYS A 11 2.53 -16.95 6.50
CA LYS A 11 3.64 -17.46 7.35
C LYS A 11 3.94 -18.95 7.18
N ASN A 12 2.97 -19.73 6.74
CA ASN A 12 3.14 -21.17 6.49
C ASN A 12 3.40 -21.47 5.01
N MET A 13 3.53 -20.44 4.17
CA MET A 13 3.87 -20.55 2.76
C MET A 13 5.33 -20.16 2.55
N ASP A 14 5.95 -20.64 1.47
CA ASP A 14 7.30 -20.25 1.06
C ASP A 14 7.32 -18.88 0.35
N ILE A 15 6.57 -17.92 0.91
CA ILE A 15 6.48 -16.55 0.43
C ILE A 15 7.34 -15.68 1.36
N PRO A 16 8.36 -14.98 0.83
CA PRO A 16 9.16 -14.06 1.64
C PRO A 16 8.29 -12.94 2.23
N VAL A 17 8.30 -12.81 3.55
CA VAL A 17 7.62 -11.70 4.25
C VAL A 17 8.63 -10.89 5.03
N LYS A 18 8.67 -9.58 4.77
CA LYS A 18 9.47 -8.61 5.52
C LYS A 18 8.56 -7.62 6.21
N PHE A 19 8.85 -7.37 7.49
CA PHE A 19 8.13 -6.36 8.25
C PHE A 19 8.80 -5.00 8.05
N VAL A 20 8.00 -4.00 7.66
CA VAL A 20 8.41 -2.61 7.46
C VAL A 20 7.58 -1.77 8.42
N GLY A 21 8.22 -1.25 9.48
CA GLY A 21 7.50 -0.58 10.59
C GLY A 21 8.07 0.76 11.00
N LYS A 22 9.20 1.18 10.41
CA LYS A 22 9.84 2.47 10.66
C LYS A 22 10.56 2.99 9.42
N PRO A 23 10.86 4.29 9.34
CA PRO A 23 11.51 4.89 8.17
C PRO A 23 12.84 4.23 7.79
N ALA A 24 13.62 3.79 8.78
CA ALA A 24 14.87 3.08 8.56
C ALA A 24 14.72 1.73 7.83
N ASP A 25 13.51 1.15 7.79
CA ASP A 25 13.26 -0.08 7.04
C ASP A 25 13.02 0.22 5.54
N LEU A 26 12.52 1.41 5.20
CA LEU A 26 12.37 1.87 3.81
C LEU A 26 13.73 2.17 3.17
N ALA A 27 14.68 2.70 3.95
CA ALA A 27 16.05 2.95 3.48
C ALA A 27 16.77 1.67 3.01
N LYS A 28 16.31 0.49 3.42
CA LYS A 28 16.85 -0.81 2.99
C LYS A 28 16.22 -1.32 1.70
N TYR A 29 15.33 -0.53 1.07
CA TYR A 29 14.64 -0.95 -0.14
C TYR A 29 15.61 -1.31 -1.27
N GLU A 30 16.73 -0.59 -1.39
CA GLU A 30 17.78 -0.86 -2.38
C GLU A 30 18.47 -2.23 -2.20
N GLU A 31 18.33 -2.86 -1.03
CA GLU A 31 18.81 -4.23 -0.80
C GLU A 31 17.88 -5.29 -1.43
N TYR A 32 16.72 -4.87 -1.96
CA TYR A 32 15.75 -5.75 -2.60
C TYR A 32 15.90 -5.73 -4.12
N GLU A 33 15.54 -6.85 -4.74
CA GLU A 33 15.42 -6.91 -6.19
C GLU A 33 14.30 -5.96 -6.64
N SER A 34 14.57 -5.14 -7.65
CA SER A 34 13.60 -4.16 -8.14
C SER A 34 12.40 -4.89 -8.76
N PRO A 35 11.17 -4.67 -8.27
CA PRO A 35 9.99 -5.34 -8.79
C PRO A 35 9.52 -4.68 -10.09
N ASP A 36 8.91 -5.47 -10.97
CA ASP A 36 8.25 -4.94 -12.17
C ASP A 36 6.94 -4.19 -11.85
N ILE A 37 6.28 -4.55 -10.75
CA ILE A 37 4.97 -4.03 -10.31
C ILE A 37 4.92 -3.97 -8.78
N ILE A 38 4.32 -2.91 -8.24
CA ILE A 38 3.96 -2.81 -6.82
C ILE A 38 2.45 -3.00 -6.65
N VAL A 39 2.05 -3.76 -5.63
CA VAL A 39 0.63 -3.91 -5.26
C VAL A 39 0.35 -3.10 -3.99
N ASP A 40 -0.51 -2.10 -4.11
CA ASP A 40 -1.00 -1.31 -3.00
C ASP A 40 -2.24 -1.97 -2.38
N ALA A 41 -2.07 -2.50 -1.18
CA ALA A 41 -3.13 -3.03 -0.32
C ALA A 41 -2.97 -2.52 1.12
N LEU A 42 -2.42 -1.30 1.28
CA LEU A 42 -2.12 -0.75 2.61
C LEU A 42 -3.39 -0.31 3.34
N LEU A 43 -4.31 0.32 2.62
CA LEU A 43 -5.56 0.85 3.13
C LEU A 43 -6.66 0.69 2.07
N GLY A 44 -7.90 0.49 2.51
CA GLY A 44 -9.08 0.50 1.62
C GLY A 44 -10.06 1.61 2.03
N THR A 45 -11.36 1.37 1.82
CA THR A 45 -12.45 2.31 2.13
C THR A 45 -12.58 2.75 3.60
N GLY A 46 -11.89 2.09 4.53
CA GLY A 46 -11.99 2.34 5.97
C GLY A 46 -11.26 3.61 6.48
N ILE A 47 -10.51 4.30 5.62
CA ILE A 47 -9.79 5.54 6.00
C ILE A 47 -10.80 6.65 6.32
N LYS A 48 -10.47 7.47 7.31
CA LYS A 48 -11.12 8.77 7.54
C LYS A 48 -10.08 9.87 7.66
N GLY A 49 -10.15 10.84 6.75
CA GLY A 49 -9.26 11.98 6.68
C GLY A 49 -7.83 11.64 6.22
N ALA A 50 -6.95 12.63 6.30
CA ALA A 50 -5.60 12.53 5.76
C ALA A 50 -4.72 11.41 6.35
N VAL A 51 -3.95 10.73 5.49
CA VAL A 51 -2.90 9.78 5.91
C VAL A 51 -1.76 10.53 6.58
N ARG A 52 -1.26 10.01 7.71
CA ARG A 52 -0.25 10.66 8.56
C ARG A 52 0.82 9.68 9.02
N GLY A 53 1.92 10.24 9.52
CA GLY A 53 3.02 9.49 10.12
C GLY A 53 3.69 8.55 9.11
N PHE A 54 4.16 7.41 9.60
CA PHE A 54 4.95 6.47 8.80
C PHE A 54 4.25 6.00 7.52
N LEU A 55 2.92 5.85 7.55
CA LEU A 55 2.18 5.40 6.38
C LEU A 55 2.17 6.45 5.25
N LYS A 56 2.21 7.75 5.60
CA LYS A 56 2.39 8.83 4.64
C LYS A 56 3.76 8.71 3.95
N GLU A 57 4.80 8.46 4.74
CA GLU A 57 6.17 8.30 4.24
C GLU A 57 6.30 7.07 3.33
N VAL A 58 5.61 5.97 3.65
CA VAL A 58 5.53 4.79 2.78
C VAL A 58 4.88 5.14 1.44
N ILE A 59 3.75 5.86 1.45
CA ILE A 59 3.05 6.25 0.21
C ILE A 59 3.93 7.17 -0.64
N ASP A 60 4.54 8.19 -0.03
CA ASP A 60 5.42 9.12 -0.75
C ASP A 60 6.61 8.38 -1.37
N PHE A 61 7.24 7.49 -0.60
CA PHE A 61 8.34 6.66 -1.08
C PHE A 61 7.93 5.80 -2.28
N LEU A 62 6.76 5.14 -2.22
CA LEU A 62 6.29 4.28 -3.32
C LEU A 62 5.95 5.09 -4.59
N ASN A 63 5.43 6.31 -4.44
CA ASN A 63 5.12 7.20 -5.56
C ASN A 63 6.38 7.76 -6.25
N ASP A 64 7.50 7.87 -5.53
CA ASP A 64 8.78 8.33 -6.06
C ASP A 64 9.54 7.24 -6.84
N LEU A 65 9.10 5.98 -6.75
CA LEU A 65 9.66 4.89 -7.54
C LEU A 65 9.14 4.94 -8.98
N ASP A 66 10.03 4.72 -9.95
CA ASP A 66 9.67 4.57 -11.36
C ASP A 66 9.14 3.16 -11.66
N ILE A 67 8.16 2.71 -10.88
CA ILE A 67 7.57 1.36 -10.93
C ILE A 67 6.05 1.49 -10.90
N PRO A 68 5.31 0.83 -11.81
CA PRO A 68 3.85 0.92 -11.84
C PRO A 68 3.22 0.32 -10.56
N VAL A 69 2.34 1.09 -9.94
CA VAL A 69 1.54 0.64 -8.79
C VAL A 69 0.15 0.19 -9.23
N VAL A 70 -0.32 -0.94 -8.71
CA VAL A 70 -1.70 -1.42 -8.84
C VAL A 70 -2.37 -1.42 -7.47
N SER A 71 -3.45 -0.66 -7.32
CA SER A 71 -4.18 -0.58 -6.04
C SER A 71 -5.32 -1.59 -5.96
N VAL A 72 -5.48 -2.15 -4.77
CA VAL A 72 -6.58 -3.05 -4.41
C VAL A 72 -7.70 -2.22 -3.79
N ASP A 73 -8.91 -2.39 -4.29
CA ASP A 73 -10.13 -1.67 -3.88
C ASP A 73 -10.10 -0.18 -4.25
N VAL A 74 -9.28 0.60 -3.55
CA VAL A 74 -9.13 2.06 -3.67
C VAL A 74 -7.66 2.40 -3.43
N PRO A 75 -7.04 3.36 -4.17
CA PRO A 75 -5.68 3.79 -3.86
C PRO A 75 -5.54 4.25 -2.41
N SER A 76 -4.54 3.71 -1.72
CA SER A 76 -4.31 4.04 -0.32
C SER A 76 -4.13 5.54 -0.14
N GLY A 77 -4.91 6.11 0.77
CA GLY A 77 -4.95 7.54 1.08
C GLY A 77 -5.96 8.35 0.29
N LEU A 78 -6.73 7.75 -0.63
CA LEU A 78 -7.87 8.39 -1.27
C LEU A 78 -9.11 8.29 -0.38
N ASP A 79 -9.88 9.38 -0.24
CA ASP A 79 -11.22 9.29 0.34
C ASP A 79 -12.18 8.65 -0.68
N ALA A 80 -12.57 7.41 -0.42
CA ALA A 80 -13.46 6.65 -1.29
C ALA A 80 -14.86 7.26 -1.45
N ASN A 81 -15.32 8.09 -0.51
CA ASN A 81 -16.67 8.67 -0.58
C ASN A 81 -16.71 9.95 -1.42
N THR A 82 -15.62 10.72 -1.40
CA THR A 82 -15.57 12.05 -2.02
C THR A 82 -14.66 12.11 -3.25
N GLY A 83 -13.76 11.14 -3.40
CA GLY A 83 -12.69 11.16 -4.40
C GLY A 83 -11.59 12.20 -4.10
N ASN A 84 -11.64 12.85 -2.93
CA ASN A 84 -10.65 13.86 -2.58
C ASN A 84 -9.36 13.23 -2.03
N VAL A 85 -8.25 13.87 -2.34
CA VAL A 85 -6.94 13.57 -1.78
C VAL A 85 -6.71 14.51 -0.60
N GLU A 86 -6.72 13.95 0.61
CA GLU A 86 -6.33 14.66 1.82
C GLU A 86 -4.92 14.20 2.22
N GLY A 87 -3.88 14.88 1.74
CA GLY A 87 -2.49 14.51 2.02
C GLY A 87 -1.88 13.60 0.94
N SER A 88 -1.25 12.50 1.35
CA SER A 88 -0.58 11.57 0.42
C SER A 88 -1.51 10.44 0.01
N THR A 89 -1.55 10.16 -1.29
CA THR A 89 -2.32 9.07 -1.91
C THR A 89 -1.46 8.36 -2.94
N ILE A 90 -1.62 7.04 -3.07
CA ILE A 90 -0.94 6.26 -4.10
C ILE A 90 -1.37 6.68 -5.51
N TYR A 91 -0.39 6.89 -6.39
CA TYR A 91 -0.61 7.13 -7.81
C TYR A 91 -0.65 5.80 -8.58
N ALA A 92 -1.81 5.14 -8.51
CA ALA A 92 -2.00 3.84 -9.14
C ALA A 92 -2.11 3.97 -10.67
N LYS A 93 -1.37 3.12 -11.40
CA LYS A 93 -1.55 2.93 -12.85
C LYS A 93 -2.85 2.20 -13.17
N ALA A 94 -3.31 1.35 -12.26
CA ALA A 94 -4.61 0.68 -12.32
C ALA A 94 -5.13 0.41 -10.91
N THR A 95 -6.45 0.39 -10.75
CA THR A 95 -7.12 0.02 -9.51
C THR A 95 -8.09 -1.11 -9.78
N VAL A 96 -8.05 -2.17 -8.97
CA VAL A 96 -8.99 -3.29 -9.03
C VAL A 96 -9.97 -3.15 -7.87
N THR A 97 -11.15 -2.59 -8.15
CA THR A 97 -12.21 -2.42 -7.13
C THR A 97 -12.95 -3.72 -6.82
N MET A 98 -13.56 -3.81 -5.64
CA MET A 98 -14.30 -4.99 -5.18
C MET A 98 -15.80 -4.71 -5.16
N ALA A 99 -16.59 -5.64 -5.71
CA ALA A 99 -18.05 -5.60 -5.81
C ALA A 99 -18.63 -4.48 -6.70
N LEU A 100 -18.53 -3.22 -6.31
CA LEU A 100 -19.07 -2.06 -7.04
C LEU A 100 -18.11 -0.87 -6.93
N PRO A 101 -17.92 -0.09 -8.01
CA PRO A 101 -17.15 1.15 -7.97
C PRO A 101 -17.87 2.29 -7.23
#